data_AF-A0A1X0WT05-F1
#
_entry.id   AF-A0A1X0WT05-F1
#
_cell.length_a   1.000
_cell.length_b   1.000
_cell.length_c   1.000
_cell.angle_alpha   90.00
_cell.angle_beta   90.00
_cell.angle_gamma   90.00
#
_symmetry.space_group_name_H-M   'P 1'
#
loop_
_entity.id
_entity.type
_entity.pdbx_description
1 polymer ?
#
loop_
_entity_poly.entity_id
_entity_poly.type
_entity_poly.pdbx_seq_one_letter_code
_entity_poly.pdbx_strand_id
1 'polypeptide(L)' 'MEPKTIYNTDSDQDGLTDAVELDLGTNPLSSDTDSDGLTDLEEVQQGLWPTQHQRKERSYDLEL' A
#
# COMPACT_ATOMS: atom_id res chain seq x y z
N MET A 1 7.40 27.65 -11.78
CA MET A 1 6.37 26.69 -11.31
C MET A 1 6.52 26.67 -9.81
N GLU A 2 5.49 27.06 -9.06
CA GLU A 2 5.44 26.80 -7.61
C GLU A 2 5.75 25.30 -7.42
N PRO A 3 6.54 24.88 -6.40
CA PRO A 3 6.67 23.46 -6.09
C PRO A 3 5.29 22.99 -5.67
N LYS A 4 4.50 22.52 -6.65
CA LYS A 4 3.25 21.83 -6.42
C LYS A 4 3.65 20.67 -5.53
N THR A 5 3.24 20.79 -4.28
CA THR A 5 3.65 19.97 -3.15
C THR A 5 3.36 18.53 -3.48
N ILE A 6 4.34 17.84 -4.08
CA ILE A 6 4.32 16.39 -4.35
C ILE A 6 3.91 15.65 -3.08
N TYR A 7 4.33 16.14 -1.91
CA TYR A 7 3.93 15.65 -0.61
C TYR A 7 2.41 15.63 -0.31
N ASN A 8 1.62 16.53 -0.90
CA ASN A 8 0.16 16.58 -0.71
C ASN A 8 -0.59 16.09 -1.96
N THR A 9 0.13 15.59 -2.96
CA THR A 9 -0.50 14.95 -4.12
C THR A 9 -0.82 13.51 -3.73
N ASP A 10 -1.86 12.97 -4.32
CA ASP A 10 -2.25 11.56 -4.26
C ASP A 10 -2.14 11.09 -5.72
N SER A 11 -0.96 10.58 -6.07
CA SER A 11 -0.54 10.41 -7.46
C SER A 11 -1.20 9.19 -8.12
N ASP A 12 -1.57 8.18 -7.36
CA ASP A 12 -2.24 6.96 -7.84
C ASP A 12 -3.75 6.91 -7.51
N GLN A 13 -4.24 7.87 -6.72
CA GLN A 13 -5.65 8.06 -6.38
C GLN A 13 -6.23 6.94 -5.50
N ASP A 14 -5.39 6.34 -4.64
CA ASP A 14 -5.83 5.37 -3.64
C ASP A 14 -6.43 6.04 -2.38
N GLY A 15 -6.16 7.35 -2.20
CA GLY A 15 -6.64 8.17 -1.09
C GLY A 15 -5.60 8.47 -0.01
N LEU A 16 -4.36 7.98 -0.16
CA LEU A 16 -3.19 8.41 0.58
C LEU A 16 -2.44 9.48 -0.23
N THR A 17 -1.84 10.45 0.46
CA THR A 17 -0.95 11.39 -0.22
C THR A 17 0.42 10.74 -0.39
N ASP A 18 1.17 11.09 -1.45
CA ASP A 18 2.52 10.58 -1.73
C ASP A 18 3.46 10.68 -0.50
N ALA A 19 3.31 11.72 0.35
CA ALA A 19 4.12 11.83 1.57
C ALA A 19 3.78 10.76 2.62
N VAL A 20 2.50 10.43 2.76
CA VAL A 20 2.03 9.40 3.69
C VAL A 20 2.47 8.04 3.19
N GLU A 21 2.35 7.79 1.89
CA GLU A 21 2.83 6.57 1.28
C GLU A 21 4.33 6.36 1.46
N LEU A 22 5.14 7.40 1.25
CA LEU A 22 6.58 7.35 1.51
C LEU A 22 6.91 7.10 3.00
N ASP A 23 6.08 7.57 3.94
CA ASP A 23 6.25 7.31 5.39
C ASP A 23 5.86 5.87 5.77
N LEU A 24 4.83 5.33 5.10
CA LEU A 24 4.40 3.93 5.23
C LEU A 24 5.34 2.94 4.52
N GLY A 25 6.17 3.44 3.59
CA GLY A 25 7.05 2.64 2.76
C GLY A 25 6.36 2.02 1.54
N THR A 26 5.19 2.54 1.17
CA THR A 26 4.47 2.17 -0.05
C THR A 26 4.97 2.95 -1.27
N ASN A 27 4.42 2.65 -2.45
CA ASN A 27 4.79 3.26 -3.71
C ASN A 27 3.75 4.30 -4.15
N PRO A 28 4.08 5.61 -4.14
CA PRO A 28 3.16 6.70 -4.50
C PRO A 28 2.52 6.66 -5.89
N LEU A 29 2.96 5.73 -6.73
CA LEU A 29 2.48 5.58 -8.11
C LEU A 29 1.72 4.27 -8.30
N SER A 30 1.36 3.57 -7.22
CA SER A 30 0.76 2.25 -7.25
C SER A 30 -0.22 2.08 -6.10
N SER A 31 -1.51 2.13 -6.43
CA SER A 31 -2.57 2.08 -5.43
C SER A 31 -2.59 0.80 -4.59
N ASP A 32 -1.90 -0.24 -5.05
CA ASP A 32 -1.71 -1.54 -4.39
C ASP A 32 -0.22 -1.87 -4.52
N THR A 33 0.56 -1.58 -3.49
CA THR A 33 2.03 -1.63 -3.56
C THR A 33 2.56 -3.06 -3.66
N ASP A 34 1.90 -4.01 -2.99
CA ASP A 34 2.35 -5.41 -2.95
C ASP A 34 1.57 -6.35 -3.88
N SER A 35 0.61 -5.78 -4.62
CA SER A 35 -0.19 -6.43 -5.64
C SER A 35 -1.02 -7.61 -5.11
N ASP A 36 -1.56 -7.51 -3.90
CA ASP A 36 -2.43 -8.53 -3.31
C ASP A 36 -3.93 -8.33 -3.58
N GLY A 37 -4.29 -7.20 -4.17
CA GLY A 37 -5.63 -6.84 -4.57
C GLY A 37 -6.40 -5.96 -3.59
N LEU A 38 -5.76 -5.49 -2.52
CA LEU A 38 -6.24 -4.41 -1.66
C LEU A 38 -5.42 -3.13 -1.94
N THR A 39 -6.06 -1.96 -1.84
CA THR A 39 -5.28 -0.72 -1.93
C THR A 39 -4.50 -0.45 -0.66
N ASP A 40 -3.40 0.31 -0.76
CA ASP A 40 -2.57 0.65 0.40
C ASP A 40 -3.43 1.33 1.50
N LEU A 41 -4.36 2.22 1.12
CA LEU A 41 -5.37 2.78 2.03
C LEU A 41 -6.26 1.71 2.70
N GLU A 42 -6.81 0.77 1.92
CA GLU A 42 -7.69 -0.28 2.42
C GLU A 42 -6.98 -1.17 3.45
N GLU A 43 -5.70 -1.44 3.22
CA GLU A 43 -4.85 -2.19 4.14
C GLU A 43 -4.57 -1.41 5.42
N VAL A 44 -4.22 -0.12 5.32
CA VAL A 44 -4.04 0.75 6.50
C VAL A 44 -5.32 0.81 7.35
N GLN A 45 -6.49 0.92 6.72
CA GLN A 45 -7.78 0.97 7.43
C GLN A 45 -8.12 -0.35 8.13
N GLN A 46 -7.69 -1.47 7.58
CA GLN A 46 -7.89 -2.80 8.16
C GLN A 46 -6.79 -3.21 9.15
N GLY A 47 -5.73 -2.40 9.29
CA GLY A 47 -4.56 -2.73 10.12
C GLY A 47 -3.72 -3.86 9.53
N LEU A 48 -3.75 -4.02 8.22
CA LEU A 48 -2.92 -4.94 7.44
C LEU A 48 -1.58 -4.25 7.10
N TRP A 49 -0.72 -4.93 6.35
CA TRP A 49 0.61 -4.43 5.99
C TRP A 49 0.66 -4.07 4.49
N PRO A 50 0.62 -2.78 4.12
CA PRO A 50 0.58 -2.30 2.73
C PRO A 50 1.76 -2.65 1.82
N THR A 51 2.75 -3.37 2.36
CA THR A 51 4.03 -3.66 1.69
C THR A 51 4.33 -5.16 1.68
N GLN A 52 3.43 -5.96 2.22
CA GLN A 52 3.61 -7.40 2.35
C GLN A 52 2.39 -8.10 1.82
N HIS A 53 2.54 -8.58 0.58
CA HIS A 53 1.53 -9.38 -0.09
C HIS A 53 0.97 -10.35 0.92
N GLN A 54 -0.32 -10.23 1.24
CA GLN A 54 -0.95 -11.04 2.26
C GLN A 54 -0.89 -12.49 1.79
N ARG A 55 0.21 -13.15 2.11
CA ARG A 55 0.35 -14.58 2.01
C ARG A 55 -0.70 -15.07 2.97
N LYS A 56 -1.86 -15.46 2.43
CA LYS A 56 -2.76 -16.39 3.08
C LYS A 56 -1.86 -17.51 3.54
N GLU A 57 -1.54 -17.49 4.83
CA GLU A 57 -0.69 -18.47 5.46
C GLU A 57 -1.19 -19.80 4.94
N ARG A 58 -0.32 -20.47 4.18
CA ARG A 58 -0.53 -21.82 3.72
C ARG A 58 -0.73 -22.57 5.02
N SER A 59 -1.99 -22.85 5.34
CA SER A 59 -2.39 -23.74 6.42
C SER A 59 -1.43 -24.92 6.34
N TYR A 60 -0.79 -25.25 7.46
CA TYR A 60 0.12 -26.36 7.58
C TYR A 60 -0.56 -27.68 7.13
N ASP A 61 -0.64 -27.94 5.83
CA ASP A 61 -0.73 -29.28 5.29
C ASP A 61 0.69 -29.81 5.24
N LEU A 62 1.15 -30.17 6.45
CA LEU A 62 1.97 -31.35 6.63
C LEU A 62 1.18 -32.54 6.05
N GLU A 63 1.32 -32.78 4.76
CA GLU A 63 1.16 -34.14 4.23
C GLU A 63 2.53 -34.64 3.77
N LEU A 64 2.86 -35.82 4.31
CA LEU A 64 4.02 -36.66 4.05
C LEU A 64 4.28 -36.90 2.56
#